data_AF-A0A847B6G4-F1
#
_entry.id   AF-A0A847B6G4-F1
#
_cell.length_a   1.000
_cell.length_b   1.000
_cell.length_c   1.000
_cell.angle_alpha   90.00
_cell.angle_beta   90.00
_cell.angle_gamma   90.00
#
_symmetry.space_group_name_H-M   'P 1'
#
loop_
_entity.id
_entity.type
_entity.pdbx_description
1 polymer ?
#
loop_
_entity_poly.entity_id
_entity_poly.type
_entity_poly.pdbx_seq_one_letter_code
_entity_poly.pdbx_strand_id
1 'polypeptide(L)' 'MFVGLEKLSLVDYDNKVSCILFKQGCNFRCPFCHNSSLVTHLKENIEIPFEEILAYLRKRKGV' A
#
# COMPACT_ATOMS: atom_id res chain seq x y z
N MET A 1 -8.67 -5.11 4.35
CA MET A 1 -8.13 -5.57 3.07
C MET A 1 -7.04 -4.64 2.56
N PHE A 2 -5.79 -5.10 2.63
CA PHE A 2 -4.66 -4.49 1.93
C PHE A 2 -4.57 -5.10 0.54
N VAL A 3 -4.31 -4.30 -0.49
CA VAL A 3 -4.31 -4.74 -1.89
C VAL A 3 -3.06 -4.32 -2.66
N GLY A 4 -2.15 -3.62 -1.97
CA GLY A 4 -0.87 -3.22 -2.52
C GLY A 4 0.12 -2.97 -1.40
N LEU A 5 1.38 -3.28 -1.69
CA LEU A 5 2.53 -3.00 -0.85
C LEU A 5 3.63 -2.41 -1.72
N GLU A 6 3.93 -1.14 -1.52
CA GLU A 6 5.13 -0.53 -2.07
C GLU A 6 6.27 -0.68 -1.08
N LYS A 7 7.28 -1.44 -1.51
CA LYS A 7 8.35 -1.96 -0.64
C LYS A 7 9.35 -0.89 -0.19
N LEU A 8 9.35 0.27 -0.82
CA LEU A 8 10.26 1.36 -0.51
C LEU A 8 9.61 2.69 -0.85
N SER A 9 9.56 3.58 0.13
CA SER A 9 9.39 5.02 -0.07
C SER A 9 10.45 5.77 0.72
N LEU A 10 10.86 6.90 0.15
CA LEU A 10 11.81 7.85 0.75
C LEU A 10 11.15 9.21 1.05
N VAL A 11 9.87 9.37 0.72
CA VAL A 11 9.19 10.67 0.72
C VAL A 11 7.90 10.67 1.54
N ASP A 12 7.31 9.50 1.79
CA ASP A 12 6.03 9.37 2.51
C ASP A 12 6.20 9.32 4.04
N TYR A 13 7.44 9.36 4.53
CA TYR A 13 7.73 9.51 5.96
C TYR A 13 9.02 10.33 6.17
N ASP A 14 8.87 11.54 6.68
CA ASP A 14 9.97 12.47 6.95
C ASP A 14 11.16 11.82 7.68
N ASN A 15 12.33 11.90 7.03
CA ASN A 15 13.62 11.41 7.53
C ASN A 15 13.63 9.91 7.86
N LYS A 16 12.73 9.12 7.26
CA LYS A 16 12.63 7.68 7.46
C LYS A 16 12.47 6.97 6.13
N VAL A 17 13.17 5.85 5.97
CA VAL A 17 12.84 4.88 4.92
C VAL A 17 11.58 4.14 5.34
N SER A 18 10.58 4.07 4.45
CA SER A 18 9.28 3.49 4.76
C SER A 18 8.78 2.54 3.67
N CYS A 19 7.65 1.90 3.94
CA CYS A 19 6.87 1.16 2.96
C CYS A 19 5.45 1.73 2.96
N ILE A 20 4.76 1.66 1.83
CA ILE A 20 3.38 2.11 1.70
C ILE A 20 2.46 0.90 1.62
N LEU A 21 1.41 0.89 2.43
CA LEU A 21 0.36 -0.12 2.37
C LEU A 21 -0.90 0.49 1.77
N PHE A 22 -1.33 -0.02 0.62
CA PHE A 22 -2.54 0.43 -0.03
C PHE A 22 -3.74 -0.38 0.44
N LYS A 23 -4.78 0.34 0.86
CA LYS A 23 -6.11 -0.22 1.08
C LYS A 23 -6.99 0.05 -0.13
N GLN A 24 -7.91 -0.86 -0.36
CA GLN A 24 -8.92 -0.68 -1.38
C GLN A 24 -10.02 0.29 -0.92
N GLY A 25 -10.46 1.15 -1.84
CA GLY A 25 -11.57 2.08 -1.66
C GLY A 25 -11.17 3.47 -1.19
N CYS A 26 -11.96 4.45 -1.63
CA CYS A 26 -11.90 5.85 -1.20
C CYS A 26 -13.31 6.46 -1.35
N ASN A 27 -13.71 7.34 -0.43
CA ASN A 27 -14.98 8.07 -0.49
C ASN A 27 -14.96 9.25 -1.48
N PHE A 28 -13.84 9.47 -2.16
CA PHE A 28 -13.69 10.47 -3.22
C PHE A 28 -13.50 9.82 -4.61
N ARG A 29 -13.69 10.63 -5.65
CA ARG A 29 -13.45 10.29 -7.07
C ARG A 29 -12.69 11.42 -7.75
N CYS A 30 -11.55 11.80 -7.18
CA CYS A 30 -10.77 12.93 -7.67
C CYS A 30 -10.27 12.66 -9.11
N PRO A 31 -10.41 13.61 -10.05
CA PRO A 31 -9.97 13.41 -11.44
C PRO A 31 -8.44 13.32 -11.59
N PHE A 32 -7.71 13.76 -10.58
CA PHE A 32 -6.23 13.72 -10.51
C PHE A 32 -5.70 12.54 -9.69
N CYS A 33 -6.53 11.56 -9.34
CA CYS A 33 -6.11 10.47 -8.47
C CYS A 33 -5.08 9.57 -9.16
N HIS A 34 -3.84 9.57 -8.66
CA HIS A 34 -2.77 8.67 -9.11
C HIS A 34 -3.07 7.20 -8.79
N ASN A 35 -3.84 6.94 -7.74
CA ASN A 35 -4.21 5.59 -7.28
C ASN A 35 -5.68 5.27 -7.60
N SER A 36 -6.21 5.78 -8.72
CA SER A 36 -7.61 5.61 -9.12
C SER A 36 -8.03 4.14 -9.22
N SER A 37 -7.10 3.24 -9.53
CA SER A 37 -7.36 1.80 -9.60
C SER A 37 -7.82 1.18 -8.28
N LEU A 38 -7.42 1.74 -7.14
CA LEU A 38 -7.91 1.34 -5.82
C LEU A 38 -9.42 1.61 -5.63
N VAL A 39 -10.02 2.32 -6.59
CA VAL A 39 -11.38 2.83 -6.52
C VAL A 39 -12.23 2.38 -7.72
N THR A 40 -11.64 2.22 -8.91
CA THR A 40 -12.33 1.81 -10.15
C THR A 40 -12.25 0.30 -10.43
N HIS A 41 -11.17 -0.38 -10.03
CA HIS A 41 -10.92 -1.81 -10.34
C HIS A 41 -11.11 -2.72 -9.11
N LEU A 42 -12.17 -2.46 -8.33
CA LEU A 42 -12.39 -3.10 -7.03
C LEU A 42 -12.45 -4.64 -7.06
N LYS A 43 -12.91 -5.23 -8.17
CA LYS A 43 -13.05 -6.69 -8.32
C LYS A 43 -11.76 -7.40 -8.72
N GLU A 44 -10.77 -6.65 -9.21
CA GLU A 44 -9.50 -7.18 -9.74
C GLU A 44 -8.42 -7.22 -8.67
N ASN A 45 -8.61 -6.47 -7.58
CA ASN A 45 -7.66 -6.41 -6.48
C ASN A 45 -7.63 -7.71 -5.68
N ILE A 46 -6.42 -8.19 -5.40
CA ILE A 46 -6.17 -9.38 -4.58
C ILE A 46 -5.79 -8.91 -3.18
N GLU A 47 -6.44 -9.48 -2.17
CA GLU A 47 -6.07 -9.22 -0.77
C GLU A 47 -4.67 -9.78 -0.49
N ILE A 48 -3.83 -8.94 0.09
CA ILE A 48 -2.56 -9.33 0.68
C ILE A 48 -2.82 -9.62 2.17
N PRO A 49 -2.62 -10.87 2.64
CA PRO A 49 -2.75 -11.20 4.05
C PRO A 49 -1.84 -10.33 4.91
N PHE A 50 -2.35 -9.86 6.04
CA PHE A 50 -1.58 -8.96 6.90
C PHE A 50 -0.34 -9.64 7.49
N GLU A 51 -0.41 -10.96 7.69
CA GLU A 51 0.67 -11.82 8.15
C GLU A 51 1.82 -11.85 7.15
N GLU A 52 1.54 -11.83 5.84
CA GLU A 52 2.55 -11.73 4.79
C GLU A 52 3.26 -10.37 4.83
N ILE A 53 2.48 -9.30 5.00
CA ILE A 53 3.01 -7.94 5.18
C ILE A 53 3.93 -7.89 6.41
N LEU A 54 3.48 -8.43 7.54
CA LEU A 54 4.28 -8.47 8.77
C LEU A 54 5.53 -9.33 8.62
N ALA A 55 5.45 -10.48 7.94
CA ALA A 55 6.59 -11.33 7.67
C ALA A 55 7.63 -10.60 6.80
N TYR A 56 7.19 -9.87 5.78
CA TYR A 56 8.04 -9.01 4.97
C TYR A 56 8.75 -7.95 5.81
N LEU A 57 8.02 -7.19 6.64
CA LEU A 57 8.58 -6.14 7.49
C LEU A 57 9.58 -6.69 8.52
N ARG A 58 9.27 -7.84 9.13
CA ARG A 58 10.17 -8.51 10.09
C ARG A 58 11.49 -8.93 9.44
N LYS A 59 11.45 -9.46 8.21
CA LYS A 59 12.66 -9.84 7.45
C LYS A 59 13.58 -8.63 7.20
N ARG A 60 13.03 -7.42 7.15
CA ARG A 60 13.78 -6.18 6.92
C ARG A 60 14.18 -5.44 8.20
N LYS A 61 13.92 -6.02 9.37
CA LYS A 61 14.38 -5.42 10.63
C LYS A 61 15.90 -5.47 10.71
N GLY A 62 16.54 -4.32 10.91
CA GLY A 62 18.01 -4.23 10.97
C GLY A 62 18.70 -4.33 9.61
N VAL A 63 17.92 -4.28 8.53
CA VAL A 63 18.37 -3.94 7.18
C VAL A 63 18.31 -2.42 7.04
#